data_AF-A0A553HPG8-F1
#
_entry.id   AF-A0A553HPG8-F1
#
_cell.length_a   1.000
_cell.length_b   1.000
_cell.length_c   1.000
_cell.angle_alpha   90.00
_cell.angle_beta   90.00
_cell.angle_gamma   90.00
#
_symmetry.space_group_name_H-M   'P 1'
#
loop_
_entity.id
_entity.type
_entity.pdbx_description
1 polymer ?
#
loop_
_entity_poly.entity_id
_entity_poly.type
_entity_poly.pdbx_seq_one_letter_code
_entity_poly.pdbx_strand_id
1 'polypeptide(L)'
;MPWLNSMVDTLASYSDNEERLMLAQTIDSHSHAVKSKFDYSVVMEECEKTGAPYVLMIEDDVVFLDGWRHRTMRALDIATTKSWHAGKANFLYLRLFYYEGLLGWNSESWPTYLGSSVATSTVVLGFLLLARRYVAHRHISHTLILLVTLVFTPLLIILFFAAGRNCMLPQSTGVHTMDKYGCCGQGLVFPRATVIDEILPLFRSNISSTVPTDSYIEQYADDTVGLRWALTPVVMQHVGGQSSYKGRRGDTYGPSHLWNFDFERNDATQLAAEHAEAQYDLINS
;
A
#
# COMPACT_ATOMS: atom_id res chain seq x y z
N MET A 1 2.74 -8.10 -30.42
CA MET A 1 2.52 -9.27 -29.53
C MET A 1 1.05 -9.69 -29.64
N PRO A 2 0.70 -10.80 -30.32
CA PRO A 2 -0.69 -11.14 -30.64
C PRO A 2 -1.61 -11.32 -29.42
N TRP A 3 -1.07 -11.82 -28.31
CA TRP A 3 -1.82 -12.04 -27.07
C TRP A 3 -2.31 -10.73 -26.43
N LEU A 4 -1.53 -9.65 -26.52
CA LEU A 4 -1.89 -8.38 -25.90
C LEU A 4 -3.10 -7.75 -26.60
N ASN A 5 -3.15 -7.82 -27.93
CA ASN A 5 -4.27 -7.33 -28.73
C ASN A 5 -5.60 -8.05 -28.41
N SER A 6 -5.54 -9.28 -27.88
CA SER A 6 -6.75 -10.02 -27.48
C SER A 6 -7.19 -9.76 -26.04
N MET A 7 -6.41 -9.02 -25.26
CA MET A 7 -6.69 -8.77 -23.83
C MET A 7 -7.09 -7.33 -23.52
N VAL A 8 -6.86 -6.39 -24.45
CA VAL A 8 -7.17 -4.97 -24.24
C VAL A 8 -8.10 -4.46 -25.34
N ASP A 9 -9.04 -3.59 -24.98
CA ASP A 9 -9.91 -2.91 -25.96
C ASP A 9 -9.10 -1.94 -26.84
N THR A 10 -8.14 -1.25 -26.22
CA THR A 10 -7.26 -0.28 -26.87
C THR A 10 -5.82 -0.59 -26.50
N LEU A 11 -5.00 -0.90 -27.50
CA LEU A 11 -3.56 -0.96 -27.33
C LEU A 11 -2.96 0.42 -27.61
N ALA A 12 -2.59 1.13 -26.54
CA ALA A 12 -1.84 2.37 -26.66
C ALA A 12 -0.53 2.13 -27.43
N SER A 13 -0.30 2.92 -28.47
CA SER A 13 0.92 2.90 -29.28
C SER A 13 1.40 4.34 -29.45
N TYR A 14 2.68 4.53 -29.75
CA TYR A 14 3.20 5.85 -30.15
C TYR A 14 2.99 6.13 -31.63
N SER A 15 2.64 5.12 -32.43
CA SER A 15 2.55 5.20 -33.89
C SER A 15 1.36 6.02 -34.40
N ASP A 16 0.45 6.40 -33.53
CA ASP A 16 -0.70 7.25 -33.80
C ASP A 16 -0.33 8.73 -33.95
N ASN A 17 0.82 9.14 -33.41
CA ASN A 17 1.31 10.51 -33.45
C ASN A 17 2.83 10.53 -33.72
N GLU A 18 3.22 11.12 -34.85
CA GLU A 18 4.62 11.16 -35.30
C GLU A 18 5.55 11.89 -34.31
N GLU A 19 5.08 12.97 -33.68
CA GLU A 19 5.82 13.69 -32.65
C GLU A 19 6.00 12.83 -31.38
N ARG A 20 4.95 12.12 -30.98
CA ARG A 20 4.98 11.17 -29.86
C ARG A 20 5.93 10.02 -30.13
N LEU A 21 5.95 9.49 -31.35
CA LEU A 21 6.85 8.43 -31.79
C LEU A 21 8.31 8.88 -31.77
N MET A 22 8.61 10.07 -32.30
CA MET A 22 9.96 10.62 -32.27
C MET A 22 10.44 10.88 -30.84
N LEU A 23 9.55 11.38 -29.97
CA LEU A 23 9.85 11.56 -28.56
C LEU A 23 10.11 10.22 -27.86
N ALA A 24 9.28 9.21 -28.12
CA ALA A 24 9.46 7.86 -27.59
C ALA A 24 10.81 7.26 -27.99
N GLN A 25 11.17 7.36 -29.28
CA GLN A 25 12.46 6.88 -29.81
C GLN A 25 13.65 7.62 -29.19
N THR A 26 13.49 8.92 -28.93
CA THR A 26 14.51 9.72 -28.24
C THR A 26 14.65 9.26 -26.79
N ILE A 27 13.53 9.07 -26.08
CA ILE A 27 13.52 8.62 -24.68
C ILE A 27 14.01 7.17 -24.52
N ASP A 28 13.82 6.31 -25.51
CA ASP A 28 14.34 4.92 -25.51
C ASP A 28 15.87 4.88 -25.37
N SER A 29 16.57 5.93 -25.80
CA SER A 29 18.02 6.08 -25.61
C SER A 29 18.43 6.62 -24.23
N HIS A 30 17.47 7.00 -23.38
CA HIS A 30 17.66 7.58 -22.05
C HIS A 30 17.44 6.55 -20.93
N SER A 31 17.17 7.04 -19.70
CA SER A 31 16.95 6.18 -18.53
C SER A 31 15.57 5.52 -18.55
N HIS A 32 15.51 4.27 -18.04
CA HIS A 32 14.24 3.53 -17.85
C HIS A 32 13.19 4.34 -17.06
N ALA A 33 13.61 5.15 -16.09
CA ALA A 33 12.70 5.97 -15.30
C ALA A 33 12.00 7.06 -16.12
N VAL A 34 12.69 7.66 -17.11
CA VAL A 34 12.11 8.66 -18.02
C VAL A 34 11.08 7.97 -18.93
N LYS A 35 11.46 6.82 -19.52
CA LYS A 35 10.57 6.03 -20.38
C LYS A 35 9.32 5.57 -19.64
N SER A 36 9.48 5.00 -18.45
CA SER A 36 8.36 4.52 -17.63
C SER A 36 7.36 5.64 -17.30
N LYS A 37 7.81 6.85 -16.93
CA LYS A 37 6.90 7.98 -16.68
C LYS A 37 6.16 8.41 -17.95
N PHE A 38 6.86 8.46 -19.08
CA PHE A 38 6.23 8.78 -20.35
C PHE A 38 5.14 7.75 -20.69
N ASP A 39 5.44 6.47 -20.57
CA ASP A 39 4.50 5.38 -20.86
C ASP A 39 3.29 5.43 -19.94
N TYR A 40 3.54 5.66 -18.66
CA TYR A 40 2.50 5.84 -17.66
C TYR A 40 1.55 6.98 -18.03
N SER A 41 2.09 8.12 -18.48
CA SER A 41 1.29 9.26 -18.95
C SER A 41 0.46 8.93 -20.19
N VAL A 42 1.02 8.19 -21.15
CA VAL A 42 0.31 7.78 -22.37
C VAL A 42 -0.88 6.88 -22.04
N VAL A 43 -0.67 5.84 -21.23
CA VAL A 43 -1.74 4.93 -20.83
C VAL A 43 -2.81 5.68 -20.04
N MET A 44 -2.41 6.54 -19.10
CA MET A 44 -3.34 7.32 -18.29
C MET A 44 -4.17 8.31 -19.13
N GLU A 45 -3.60 8.90 -20.19
CA GLU A 45 -4.35 9.73 -21.15
C GLU A 45 -5.38 8.91 -21.93
N GLU A 46 -5.06 7.70 -22.38
CA GLU A 46 -6.06 6.84 -23.04
C GLU A 46 -7.17 6.43 -22.08
N CYS A 47 -6.85 6.13 -20.82
CA CYS A 47 -7.85 5.84 -19.80
C CYS A 47 -8.75 7.04 -19.51
N GLU A 48 -8.20 8.26 -19.44
CA GLU A 48 -8.96 9.48 -19.19
C GLU A 48 -10.05 9.72 -20.26
N LYS A 49 -9.73 9.46 -21.53
CA LYS A 49 -10.67 9.62 -22.67
C LYS A 49 -11.93 8.77 -22.57
N THR A 50 -11.90 7.67 -21.81
CA THR A 50 -13.08 6.80 -21.61
C THR A 50 -14.20 7.49 -20.83
N GLY A 51 -13.89 8.57 -20.10
CA GLY A 51 -14.85 9.27 -19.24
C GLY A 51 -15.16 8.54 -17.93
N ALA A 52 -14.47 7.44 -17.62
CA ALA A 52 -14.65 6.70 -16.37
C ALA A 52 -14.33 7.59 -15.14
N PRO A 53 -15.07 7.48 -14.03
CA PRO A 53 -14.86 8.33 -12.84
C PRO A 53 -13.53 8.05 -12.13
N TYR A 54 -12.95 6.86 -12.34
CA TYR A 54 -11.69 6.42 -11.77
C TYR A 54 -10.81 5.77 -12.83
N VAL A 55 -9.50 5.91 -12.68
CA VAL A 55 -8.48 5.26 -13.50
C VAL A 55 -7.70 4.29 -12.63
N LEU A 56 -7.74 3.00 -12.96
CA LEU A 56 -6.92 1.96 -12.33
C LEU A 56 -5.64 1.76 -13.14
N MET A 57 -4.50 2.05 -12.53
CA MET A 57 -3.17 1.77 -13.07
C MET A 57 -2.60 0.55 -12.36
N ILE A 58 -2.24 -0.48 -13.14
CA ILE A 58 -1.74 -1.75 -12.64
C ILE A 58 -0.51 -2.22 -13.41
N GLU A 59 0.36 -2.97 -12.73
CA GLU A 59 1.45 -3.71 -13.35
C GLU A 59 0.94 -5.01 -14.01
N ASP A 60 1.74 -5.58 -14.91
CA ASP A 60 1.38 -6.74 -15.72
C ASP A 60 1.53 -8.08 -15.00
N ASP A 61 2.18 -8.11 -13.83
CA ASP A 61 2.49 -9.30 -13.05
C ASP A 61 1.76 -9.33 -11.68
N VAL A 62 0.45 -9.07 -11.73
CA VAL A 62 -0.43 -9.08 -10.57
C VAL A 62 -1.56 -10.09 -10.73
N VAL A 63 -2.05 -10.61 -9.60
CA VAL A 63 -3.24 -11.46 -9.53
C VAL A 63 -4.27 -10.82 -8.61
N PHE A 64 -5.55 -10.84 -9.00
CA PHE A 64 -6.64 -10.28 -8.21
C PHE A 64 -7.39 -11.35 -7.42
N LEU A 65 -7.95 -10.96 -6.28
CA LEU A 65 -8.95 -11.75 -5.58
C LEU A 65 -10.26 -11.83 -6.40
N ASP A 66 -11.01 -12.92 -6.21
CA ASP A 66 -12.41 -12.91 -6.61
C ASP A 66 -13.16 -11.82 -5.83
N GLY A 67 -14.02 -11.07 -6.52
CA GLY A 67 -14.71 -9.91 -5.94
C GLY A 67 -13.83 -8.67 -5.72
N TRP A 68 -12.61 -8.59 -6.29
CA TRP A 68 -11.76 -7.41 -6.12
C TRP A 68 -12.47 -6.10 -6.50
N ARG A 69 -13.28 -6.12 -7.57
CA ARG A 69 -13.92 -4.92 -8.11
C ARG A 69 -14.93 -4.32 -7.15
N HIS A 70 -15.87 -5.11 -6.60
CA HIS A 70 -16.88 -4.58 -5.69
C HIS A 70 -16.25 -4.07 -4.39
N ARG A 71 -15.22 -4.77 -3.89
CA ARG A 71 -14.43 -4.33 -2.73
C ARG A 71 -13.72 -2.99 -3.00
N THR A 72 -13.08 -2.86 -4.16
CA THR A 72 -12.44 -1.61 -4.59
C THR A 72 -13.45 -0.47 -4.71
N MET A 73 -14.60 -0.68 -5.35
CA MET A 73 -15.62 0.36 -5.49
C MET A 73 -16.14 0.84 -4.13
N ARG A 74 -16.46 -0.09 -3.22
CA ARG A 74 -16.84 0.24 -1.85
C ARG A 74 -15.74 0.99 -1.10
N ALA A 75 -14.49 0.61 -1.32
CA ALA A 75 -13.34 1.30 -0.73
C ALA A 75 -13.18 2.73 -1.27
N LEU A 76 -13.46 2.96 -2.55
CA LEU A 76 -13.44 4.31 -3.15
C LEU A 76 -14.54 5.21 -2.55
N ASP A 77 -15.74 4.68 -2.30
CA ASP A 77 -16.82 5.44 -1.63
C ASP A 77 -16.40 5.85 -0.21
N ILE A 78 -15.79 4.92 0.53
CA ILE A 78 -15.26 5.17 1.88
C ILE A 78 -14.11 6.19 1.81
N ALA A 79 -13.17 6.04 0.87
CA ALA A 79 -12.05 6.96 0.69
C ALA A 79 -12.53 8.37 0.37
N THR A 80 -13.53 8.50 -0.51
CA THR A 80 -14.17 9.77 -0.86
C THR A 80 -14.80 10.43 0.36
N THR A 81 -15.60 9.68 1.12
CA THR A 81 -16.24 10.16 2.36
C THR A 81 -15.21 10.60 3.40
N LYS A 82 -14.16 9.80 3.61
CA LYS A 82 -13.07 10.14 4.55
C LYS A 82 -12.29 11.37 4.12
N SER A 83 -12.07 11.54 2.81
CA SER A 83 -11.39 12.71 2.24
C SER A 83 -12.19 13.99 2.47
N TRP A 84 -13.51 13.95 2.26
CA TRP A 84 -14.39 15.08 2.61
C TRP A 84 -14.29 15.41 4.10
N HIS A 85 -14.42 14.42 4.99
CA HIS A 85 -14.27 14.67 6.43
C HIS A 85 -12.90 15.26 6.82
N ALA A 86 -11.85 14.99 6.04
CA ALA A 86 -10.53 15.59 6.20
C ALA A 86 -10.39 16.99 5.54
N GLY A 87 -11.48 17.56 5.01
CA GLY A 87 -11.51 18.88 4.38
C GLY A 87 -10.93 18.92 2.96
N LYS A 88 -10.78 17.77 2.29
CA LYS A 88 -10.24 17.66 0.93
C LYS A 88 -11.36 17.27 -0.04
N ALA A 89 -11.41 17.94 -1.19
CA ALA A 89 -12.39 17.63 -2.23
C ALA A 89 -12.14 16.27 -2.90
N ASN A 90 -10.87 15.88 -3.01
CA ASN A 90 -10.43 14.60 -3.58
C ASN A 90 -9.23 14.04 -2.81
N PHE A 91 -8.84 12.81 -3.15
CA PHE A 91 -7.62 12.15 -2.71
C PHE A 91 -6.74 11.83 -3.92
N LEU A 92 -5.45 11.61 -3.68
CA LEU A 92 -4.48 11.36 -4.74
C LEU A 92 -4.72 9.99 -5.39
N TYR A 93 -4.72 8.94 -4.59
CA TYR A 93 -5.01 7.59 -5.04
C TYR A 93 -5.55 6.70 -3.91
N LEU A 94 -6.19 5.60 -4.29
CA LEU A 94 -6.43 4.43 -3.46
C LEU A 94 -5.50 3.30 -3.92
N ARG A 95 -4.69 2.81 -2.99
CA ARG A 95 -3.72 1.73 -3.18
C ARG A 95 -4.37 0.38 -2.90
N LEU A 96 -4.26 -0.53 -3.87
CA LEU A 96 -4.86 -1.87 -3.82
C LEU A 96 -3.89 -2.95 -3.35
N PHE A 97 -2.60 -2.66 -3.38
CA PHE A 97 -1.52 -3.50 -2.88
C PHE A 97 -0.44 -2.68 -2.18
N TYR A 98 0.08 -3.21 -1.08
CA TYR A 98 1.27 -2.68 -0.42
C TYR A 98 2.07 -3.84 0.18
N TYR A 99 3.38 -3.64 0.23
CA TYR A 99 4.28 -4.59 0.88
C TYR A 99 4.21 -4.43 2.41
N GLU A 100 3.75 -5.46 3.10
CA GLU A 100 3.57 -5.46 4.55
C GLU A 100 4.88 -5.28 5.33
N GLY A 101 6.02 -5.66 4.75
CA GLY A 101 7.33 -5.52 5.42
C GLY A 101 7.69 -4.06 5.76
N LEU A 102 7.15 -3.09 5.04
CA LEU A 102 7.35 -1.66 5.32
C LEU A 102 6.49 -1.14 6.47
N LEU A 103 5.42 -1.86 6.82
CA LEU A 103 4.56 -1.56 7.96
C LEU A 103 5.11 -2.15 9.28
N GLY A 104 6.38 -2.59 9.28
CA GLY A 104 7.08 -3.14 10.42
C GLY A 104 7.41 -2.13 11.54
N TRP A 105 8.33 -2.52 12.42
CA TRP A 105 8.89 -1.62 13.43
C TRP A 105 9.87 -0.65 12.78
N ASN A 106 9.44 0.58 12.58
CA ASN A 106 10.18 1.59 11.83
C ASN A 106 11.06 2.45 12.77
N SER A 107 12.31 2.70 12.36
CA SER A 107 13.29 3.41 13.19
C SER A 107 12.87 4.83 13.55
N GLU A 108 12.08 5.50 12.71
CA GLU A 108 11.64 6.89 12.95
C GLU A 108 10.73 7.00 14.18
N SER A 109 10.11 5.89 14.58
CA SER A 109 9.20 5.82 15.74
C SER A 109 9.85 5.26 17.00
N TRP A 110 11.19 5.14 17.04
CA TRP A 110 11.92 4.61 18.19
C TRP A 110 11.60 5.28 19.53
N PRO A 111 11.36 6.61 19.63
CA PRO A 111 11.05 7.24 20.91
C PRO A 111 9.71 6.75 21.47
N THR A 112 8.72 6.55 20.60
CA THR A 112 7.41 6.02 20.97
C THR A 112 7.51 4.57 21.45
N TYR A 113 8.35 3.76 20.80
CA TYR A 113 8.58 2.37 21.18
C TYR A 113 9.27 2.27 22.54
N LEU A 114 10.31 3.07 22.75
CA LEU A 114 11.01 3.15 24.04
C LEU A 114 10.07 3.64 25.14
N GLY A 115 9.34 4.73 24.89
CA GLY A 115 8.37 5.28 25.83
C GLY A 115 7.30 4.26 26.24
N SER A 116 6.75 3.53 25.27
CA SER A 116 5.75 2.48 25.52
C SER A 116 6.33 1.30 26.30
N SER A 117 7.57 0.93 26.04
CA SER A 117 8.27 -0.15 26.76
C SER A 117 8.56 0.22 28.23
N VAL A 118 9.01 1.45 28.47
CA VAL A 118 9.22 1.99 29.82
C VAL A 118 7.89 2.11 30.56
N ALA A 119 6.85 2.62 29.90
CA ALA A 119 5.51 2.75 30.48
C ALA A 119 4.97 1.38 30.89
N THR A 120 5.06 0.37 30.01
CA THR A 120 4.65 -1.01 30.30
C THR A 120 5.39 -1.57 31.51
N SER A 121 6.72 -1.39 31.55
CA SER A 121 7.55 -1.86 32.67
C SER A 121 7.18 -1.18 33.99
N THR A 122 6.89 0.12 33.94
CA THR A 122 6.46 0.92 35.10
C THR A 122 5.07 0.49 35.60
N VAL A 123 4.14 0.21 34.69
CA VAL A 123 2.79 -0.29 35.02
C VAL A 123 2.87 -1.66 35.68
N VAL A 124 3.67 -2.58 35.14
CA VAL A 124 3.88 -3.91 35.73
C VAL A 124 4.47 -3.78 37.15
N LEU A 125 5.50 -2.95 37.32
CA LEU A 125 6.09 -2.70 38.64
C LEU A 125 5.06 -2.12 39.62
N GLY A 126 4.34 -1.09 39.21
CA GLY A 126 3.31 -0.45 40.02
C GLY A 126 2.22 -1.43 40.43
N PHE A 127 1.73 -2.25 39.49
CA PHE A 127 0.75 -3.30 39.74
C PHE A 127 1.26 -4.31 40.76
N LEU A 128 2.50 -4.80 40.63
CA LEU A 128 3.10 -5.74 41.59
C LEU A 128 3.28 -5.13 42.99
N LEU A 129 3.68 -3.87 43.08
CA LEU A 129 3.82 -3.15 44.35
C LEU A 129 2.46 -2.94 45.04
N LEU A 130 1.43 -2.56 44.27
CA LEU A 130 0.07 -2.41 44.78
C LEU A 130 -0.52 -3.76 45.20
N ALA A 131 -0.37 -4.80 44.37
CA ALA A 131 -0.83 -6.15 44.69
C ALA A 131 -0.13 -6.68 45.96
N ARG A 132 1.17 -6.40 46.12
CA ARG A 132 1.89 -6.74 47.36
C ARG A 132 1.33 -5.98 48.56
N ARG A 133 1.05 -4.68 48.42
CA ARG A 133 0.56 -3.84 49.52
C ARG A 133 -0.84 -4.22 49.99
N TYR A 134 -1.74 -4.54 49.05
CA TYR A 134 -3.17 -4.64 49.35
C TYR A 134 -3.75 -6.05 49.31
N VAL A 135 -3.14 -7.00 48.60
CA VAL A 135 -3.74 -8.32 48.35
C VAL A 135 -2.87 -9.46 48.89
N ALA A 136 -1.60 -9.49 48.52
CA ALA A 136 -0.78 -10.70 48.61
C ALA A 136 0.62 -10.44 49.20
N HIS A 137 0.70 -9.67 50.30
CA HIS A 137 1.99 -9.27 50.91
C HIS A 137 2.92 -10.46 51.25
N ARG A 138 2.36 -11.61 51.64
CA ARG A 138 3.15 -12.81 51.97
C ARG A 138 3.60 -13.62 50.75
N HIS A 139 2.93 -13.48 49.60
CA HIS A 139 3.21 -14.29 48.41
C HIS A 139 4.07 -13.56 47.37
N ILE A 140 4.04 -12.23 47.35
CA ILE A 140 4.83 -11.43 46.41
C ILE A 140 6.13 -11.02 47.09
N SER A 141 7.23 -11.74 46.85
CA SER A 141 8.57 -11.42 47.40
C SER A 141 9.27 -10.29 46.63
N HIS A 142 10.29 -9.66 47.21
CA HIS A 142 11.08 -8.63 46.50
C HIS A 142 11.84 -9.23 45.32
N THR A 143 12.34 -10.46 45.47
CA THR A 143 12.99 -11.22 44.40
C THR A 143 12.03 -11.46 43.23
N LEU A 144 10.77 -11.82 43.51
CA LEU A 144 9.75 -11.99 42.46
C LEU A 144 9.50 -10.68 41.71
N ILE A 145 9.34 -9.56 42.44
CA ILE A 145 9.12 -8.24 41.83
C ILE A 145 10.30 -7.88 40.91
N LEU A 146 11.53 -8.07 41.37
CA LEU A 146 12.73 -7.78 40.59
C LEU A 146 12.84 -8.67 39.35
N LEU A 147 12.60 -9.98 39.49
CA LEU A 147 12.64 -10.92 38.35
C LEU A 147 11.56 -10.60 37.31
N VAL A 148 10.32 -10.36 37.73
CA VAL A 148 9.24 -10.02 36.80
C VAL A 148 9.53 -8.71 36.10
N THR A 149 9.92 -7.67 36.84
CA THR A 149 10.12 -6.33 36.27
C THR A 149 11.37 -6.22 35.41
N LEU A 150 12.49 -6.83 35.81
CA LEU A 150 13.80 -6.64 35.16
C LEU A 150 14.24 -7.80 34.26
N VAL A 151 13.56 -8.95 34.30
CA VAL A 151 13.88 -10.11 33.44
C VAL A 151 12.70 -10.48 32.56
N PHE A 152 11.57 -10.88 33.15
CA PHE A 152 10.45 -11.39 32.36
C PHE A 152 9.78 -10.32 31.51
N THR A 153 9.53 -9.12 32.06
CA THR A 153 8.91 -8.04 31.29
C THR A 153 9.78 -7.59 30.11
N PRO A 154 11.10 -7.34 30.26
CA PRO A 154 11.97 -7.05 29.12
C PRO A 154 12.01 -8.18 28.08
N LEU A 155 12.04 -9.45 28.51
CA LEU A 155 12.01 -10.58 27.58
C LEU A 155 10.69 -10.64 26.78
N LEU A 156 9.55 -10.38 27.41
CA LEU A 156 8.25 -10.31 26.73
C LEU A 156 8.17 -9.11 25.78
N ILE A 157 8.74 -7.97 26.15
CA ILE A 157 8.84 -6.80 25.26
C ILE A 157 9.72 -7.13 24.05
N ILE A 158 10.88 -7.76 24.25
CA ILE A 158 11.76 -8.22 23.15
C ILE A 158 11.00 -9.18 22.25
N LEU A 159 10.27 -10.15 22.81
CA LEU A 159 9.47 -11.10 22.05
C LEU A 159 8.37 -10.40 21.24
N PHE A 160 7.69 -9.41 21.82
CA PHE A 160 6.68 -8.59 21.13
C PHE A 160 7.28 -7.88 19.90
N PHE A 161 8.46 -7.28 20.02
CA PHE A 161 9.13 -6.68 18.87
C PHE A 161 9.62 -7.75 17.87
N ALA A 162 10.16 -8.87 18.34
CA ALA A 162 10.67 -9.95 17.51
C ALA A 162 9.58 -10.67 16.70
N ALA A 163 8.35 -10.77 17.23
CA ALA A 163 7.20 -11.32 16.52
C ALA A 163 6.76 -10.45 15.32
N GLY A 164 7.20 -9.19 15.27
CA GLY A 164 6.91 -8.27 14.18
C GLY A 164 5.57 -7.55 14.34
N ARG A 165 5.52 -6.33 13.81
CA ARG A 165 4.36 -5.44 13.96
C ARG A 165 3.08 -6.01 13.36
N ASN A 166 3.12 -6.57 12.16
CA ASN A 166 1.92 -7.11 11.52
C ASN A 166 1.31 -8.31 12.28
N CYS A 167 2.11 -9.03 13.07
CA CYS A 167 1.63 -10.10 13.93
C CYS A 167 0.99 -9.55 15.21
N MET A 168 1.67 -8.60 15.88
CA MET A 168 1.25 -8.11 17.19
C MET A 168 0.20 -6.99 17.12
N LEU A 169 0.26 -6.16 16.08
CA LEU A 169 -0.59 -5.00 15.84
C LEU A 169 -0.94 -4.91 14.34
N PRO A 170 -1.76 -5.87 13.83
CA PRO A 170 -2.16 -5.85 12.43
C PRO A 170 -2.94 -4.59 12.08
N GLN A 171 -2.83 -4.16 10.82
CA GLN A 171 -3.68 -3.11 10.28
C GLN A 171 -5.14 -3.59 10.33
N SER A 172 -6.05 -2.73 10.76
CA SER A 172 -7.47 -3.07 10.76
C SER A 172 -8.00 -3.20 9.33
N THR A 173 -9.09 -3.94 9.15
CA THR A 173 -9.79 -4.05 7.87
C THR A 173 -10.46 -2.71 7.53
N GLY A 174 -10.32 -2.29 6.28
CA GLY A 174 -10.95 -1.10 5.72
C GLY A 174 -9.99 -0.22 4.93
N VAL A 175 -10.35 1.06 4.84
CA VAL A 175 -9.56 2.07 4.12
C VAL A 175 -8.78 2.90 5.13
N HIS A 176 -7.46 2.96 4.99
CA HIS A 176 -6.55 3.61 5.92
C HIS A 176 -5.67 4.62 5.21
N THR A 177 -5.29 5.71 5.90
CA THR A 177 -4.28 6.62 5.37
C THR A 177 -2.94 5.90 5.29
N MET A 178 -2.19 6.16 4.22
CA MET A 178 -0.86 5.60 4.00
C MET A 178 0.09 6.68 3.49
N ASP A 179 0.28 7.71 4.32
CA ASP A 179 1.16 8.84 3.99
C ASP A 179 2.65 8.51 4.13
N LYS A 180 2.97 7.39 4.80
CA LYS A 180 4.33 6.90 5.01
C LYS A 180 4.38 5.40 4.83
N TYR A 181 5.57 4.92 4.49
CA TYR A 181 5.86 3.49 4.35
C TYR A 181 5.00 2.80 3.27
N GLY A 182 4.39 3.57 2.37
CA GLY A 182 3.84 3.07 1.13
C GLY A 182 4.98 2.86 0.14
N CYS A 183 5.21 1.61 -0.28
CA CYS A 183 5.96 1.35 -1.50
C CYS A 183 5.11 0.62 -2.49
N CYS A 184 5.47 0.94 -3.74
CA CYS A 184 5.36 0.13 -4.93
C CYS A 184 4.00 0.29 -5.60
N GLY A 185 3.99 0.79 -6.83
CA GLY A 185 2.80 1.25 -7.55
C GLY A 185 2.06 0.14 -8.29
N GLN A 186 2.12 -1.12 -7.82
CA GLN A 186 1.57 -2.26 -8.56
C GLN A 186 0.08 -2.13 -8.89
N GLY A 187 -0.67 -1.42 -8.04
CA GLY A 187 -2.09 -1.18 -8.24
C GLY A 187 -2.56 0.08 -7.53
N LEU A 188 -2.80 1.13 -8.30
CA LEU A 188 -3.25 2.43 -7.82
C LEU A 188 -4.51 2.86 -8.58
N VAL A 189 -5.54 3.28 -7.85
CA VAL A 189 -6.77 3.86 -8.42
C VAL A 189 -6.79 5.35 -8.16
N PHE A 190 -6.87 6.14 -9.23
CA PHE A 190 -6.91 7.60 -9.18
C PHE A 190 -8.32 8.11 -9.51
N PRO A 191 -8.85 9.09 -8.76
CA PRO A 191 -10.01 9.86 -9.22
C PRO A 191 -9.70 10.57 -10.53
N ARG A 192 -10.64 10.59 -11.48
CA ARG A 192 -10.42 11.22 -12.79
C ARG A 192 -10.04 12.70 -12.67
N ALA A 193 -10.65 13.45 -11.74
CA ALA A 193 -10.30 14.84 -11.50
C ALA A 193 -8.81 15.00 -11.15
N THR A 194 -8.31 14.19 -10.22
CA THR A 194 -6.90 14.18 -9.83
C THR A 194 -5.98 13.76 -10.99
N VAL A 195 -6.41 12.85 -11.87
CA VAL A 195 -5.66 12.53 -13.10
C VAL A 195 -5.47 13.77 -13.99
N ILE A 196 -6.55 14.51 -14.24
CA ILE A 196 -6.57 15.66 -15.14
C ILE A 196 -5.85 16.86 -14.54
N ASP A 197 -6.13 17.17 -13.28
CA ASP A 197 -5.73 18.41 -12.63
C ASP A 197 -4.33 18.32 -11.98
N GLU A 198 -3.87 17.11 -11.63
CA GLU A 198 -2.65 16.91 -10.85
C GLU A 198 -1.64 15.98 -11.56
N ILE A 199 -2.00 14.72 -11.82
CA ILE A 199 -1.06 13.68 -12.24
C ILE A 199 -0.54 13.87 -13.68
N LEU A 200 -1.42 14.08 -14.65
CA LEU A 200 -1.00 14.29 -16.04
C LEU A 200 -0.16 15.57 -16.21
N PRO A 201 -0.55 16.73 -15.64
CA PRO A 201 0.30 17.92 -15.63
C PRO A 201 1.66 17.68 -14.99
N LEU A 202 1.71 16.93 -13.88
CA LEU A 202 2.94 16.58 -13.18
C LEU A 202 3.91 15.81 -14.09
N PHE A 203 3.44 14.78 -14.80
CA PHE A 203 4.29 14.01 -15.71
C PHE A 203 4.70 14.79 -16.95
N ARG A 204 3.79 15.57 -17.55
CA ARG A 204 4.09 16.36 -18.75
C ARG A 204 5.15 17.44 -18.49
N SER A 205 5.08 18.11 -17.35
CA SER A 205 6.02 19.18 -16.99
C SER A 205 7.40 18.67 -16.58
N ASN A 206 7.53 17.39 -16.22
CA ASN A 206 8.75 16.82 -15.64
C ASN A 206 9.17 15.49 -16.29
N ILE A 207 8.87 15.32 -17.56
CA ILE A 207 9.14 14.08 -18.31
C ILE A 207 10.62 13.66 -18.24
N SER A 208 11.54 14.63 -18.21
CA SER A 208 12.99 14.42 -18.18
C SER A 208 13.54 14.01 -16.81
N SER A 209 12.72 14.02 -15.75
CA SER A 209 13.14 13.59 -14.42
C SER A 209 13.61 12.13 -14.44
N THR A 210 14.69 11.83 -13.75
CA THR A 210 15.22 10.45 -13.62
C THR A 210 14.67 9.73 -12.38
N VAL A 211 13.83 10.40 -11.59
CA VAL A 211 13.13 9.78 -10.44
C VAL A 211 12.12 8.75 -10.95
N PRO A 212 12.08 7.52 -10.38
CA PRO A 212 11.08 6.52 -10.73
C PRO A 212 9.64 7.02 -10.55
N THR A 213 8.71 6.53 -11.36
CA THR A 213 7.30 6.98 -11.39
C THR A 213 6.65 6.98 -10.01
N ASP A 214 6.72 5.87 -9.28
CA ASP A 214 6.11 5.75 -7.95
C ASP A 214 6.69 6.76 -6.97
N SER A 215 8.02 6.83 -6.89
CA SER A 215 8.70 7.79 -6.01
C SER A 215 8.36 9.23 -6.36
N TYR A 216 8.10 9.51 -7.64
CA TYR A 216 7.72 10.83 -8.11
C TYR A 216 6.30 11.20 -7.69
N ILE A 217 5.35 10.26 -7.78
CA ILE A 217 4.00 10.43 -7.24
C ILE A 217 4.04 10.64 -5.71
N GLU A 218 4.83 9.86 -4.98
CA GLU A 218 4.97 10.01 -3.53
C GLU A 218 5.56 11.37 -3.13
N GLN A 219 6.61 11.84 -3.82
CA GLN A 219 7.19 13.17 -3.58
C GLN A 219 6.16 14.28 -3.81
N TYR A 220 5.39 14.19 -4.90
CA TYR A 220 4.31 15.13 -5.16
C TYR A 220 3.24 15.10 -4.06
N ALA A 221 2.88 13.91 -3.57
CA ALA A 221 1.92 13.76 -2.48
C ALA A 221 2.41 14.40 -1.18
N ASP A 222 3.70 14.25 -0.86
CA ASP A 222 4.33 14.86 0.30
C ASP A 222 4.34 16.40 0.19
N ASP A 223 4.68 16.93 -1.00
CA ASP A 223 4.77 18.38 -1.25
C ASP A 223 3.40 19.06 -1.25
N THR A 224 2.36 18.39 -1.75
CA THR A 224 0.99 18.95 -1.88
C THR A 224 0.04 18.56 -0.73
N VAL A 225 0.51 17.72 0.19
CA VAL A 225 -0.30 17.10 1.24
C VAL A 225 -1.51 16.36 0.61
N GLY A 226 -1.23 15.59 -0.44
CA GLY A 226 -2.18 14.74 -1.13
C GLY A 226 -2.56 13.54 -0.28
N LEU A 227 -3.86 13.29 -0.09
CA LEU A 227 -4.33 12.15 0.70
C LEU A 227 -4.08 10.84 -0.06
N ARG A 228 -3.37 9.91 0.58
CA ARG A 228 -3.10 8.58 0.05
C ARG A 228 -3.84 7.56 0.89
N TRP A 229 -4.74 6.82 0.27
CA TRP A 229 -5.50 5.77 0.92
C TRP A 229 -4.97 4.40 0.52
N ALA A 230 -5.09 3.42 1.41
CA ALA A 230 -4.82 2.02 1.13
C ALA A 230 -5.98 1.14 1.62
N LEU A 231 -6.27 0.08 0.87
CA LEU A 231 -7.28 -0.91 1.20
C LEU A 231 -6.66 -2.12 1.93
N THR A 232 -7.23 -2.47 3.08
CA THR A 232 -6.85 -3.63 3.88
C THR A 232 -8.08 -4.54 4.10
N PRO A 233 -8.00 -5.86 3.87
CA PRO A 233 -6.90 -6.56 3.22
C PRO A 233 -6.73 -6.10 1.77
N VAL A 234 -5.53 -6.28 1.22
CA VAL A 234 -5.25 -5.98 -0.19
C VAL A 234 -6.10 -6.89 -1.09
N VAL A 235 -6.45 -6.39 -2.28
CA VAL A 235 -7.33 -7.12 -3.22
C VAL A 235 -6.58 -7.72 -4.42
N MET A 236 -5.27 -7.52 -4.44
CA MET A 236 -4.37 -8.05 -5.45
C MET A 236 -3.01 -8.38 -4.84
N GLN A 237 -2.28 -9.28 -5.47
CA GLN A 237 -0.93 -9.71 -5.08
C GLN A 237 -0.01 -9.62 -6.29
N HIS A 238 1.20 -9.11 -6.06
CA HIS A 238 2.27 -9.13 -7.04
C HIS A 238 2.89 -10.53 -7.11
N VAL A 239 2.99 -11.08 -8.31
CA VAL A 239 3.53 -12.42 -8.60
C VAL A 239 4.79 -12.40 -9.46
N GLY A 240 5.29 -11.19 -9.78
CA GLY A 240 6.49 -10.97 -10.58
C GLY A 240 7.77 -11.45 -9.89
N GLY A 241 8.53 -12.29 -10.58
CA GLY A 241 9.80 -12.82 -10.08
C GLY A 241 11.04 -11.99 -10.42
N GLN A 242 10.91 -10.95 -11.27
CA GLN A 242 12.03 -10.15 -11.79
C GLN A 242 11.65 -8.67 -11.91
N SER A 243 12.40 -7.78 -11.26
CA SER A 243 12.20 -6.33 -11.44
C SER A 243 12.91 -5.80 -12.68
N SER A 244 12.29 -4.86 -13.37
CA SER A 244 12.87 -4.08 -14.47
C SER A 244 13.96 -3.09 -14.02
N TYR A 245 14.07 -2.80 -12.72
CA TYR A 245 15.10 -1.91 -12.15
C TYR A 245 16.39 -2.69 -11.84
N LYS A 246 17.48 -2.38 -12.56
CA LYS A 246 18.90 -2.82 -12.44
C LYS A 246 19.30 -3.73 -11.25
N GLY A 247 18.63 -4.85 -11.04
CA GLY A 247 19.09 -5.97 -10.23
C GLY A 247 20.02 -6.83 -11.07
N ARG A 248 21.04 -7.42 -10.45
CA ARG A 248 21.88 -8.39 -11.17
C ARG A 248 20.96 -9.50 -11.68
N ARG A 249 21.20 -9.97 -12.92
CA ARG A 249 20.60 -11.19 -13.46
C ARG A 249 20.82 -12.32 -12.42
N GLY A 250 19.80 -12.62 -11.60
CA GLY A 250 19.93 -13.52 -10.45
C GLY A 250 19.23 -13.05 -9.16
N ASP A 251 18.93 -11.76 -9.00
CA ASP A 251 18.09 -11.27 -7.89
C ASP A 251 16.64 -11.63 -8.17
N THR A 252 16.30 -12.88 -7.84
CA THR A 252 14.94 -13.40 -7.97
C THR A 252 14.12 -12.72 -6.88
N TYR A 253 13.12 -11.91 -7.25
CA TYR A 253 12.09 -11.47 -6.32
C TYR A 253 11.22 -12.69 -6.02
N GLY A 254 11.72 -13.57 -5.16
CA GLY A 254 10.91 -14.60 -4.57
C GLY A 254 9.91 -13.99 -3.57
N PRO A 255 9.10 -14.84 -2.91
CA PRO A 255 8.23 -14.44 -1.80
C PRO A 255 8.95 -13.71 -0.64
N SER A 256 10.29 -13.60 -0.68
CA SER A 256 11.13 -12.92 0.30
C SER A 256 11.19 -11.40 0.18
N HIS A 257 10.63 -10.76 -0.87
CA HIS A 257 10.87 -9.32 -1.09
C HIS A 257 9.62 -8.46 -1.33
N LEU A 258 8.53 -8.96 -1.95
CA LEU A 258 7.29 -8.20 -2.19
C LEU A 258 6.06 -9.10 -2.07
N TRP A 259 5.75 -9.51 -0.83
CA TRP A 259 4.62 -10.40 -0.55
C TRP A 259 3.69 -9.80 0.51
N ASN A 260 2.37 -9.94 0.32
CA ASN A 260 1.37 -9.54 1.30
C ASN A 260 0.73 -10.81 1.86
N PHE A 261 0.98 -11.11 3.14
CA PHE A 261 0.52 -12.35 3.74
C PHE A 261 -0.98 -12.32 4.06
N ASP A 262 -1.57 -11.14 4.27
CA ASP A 262 -3.00 -11.01 4.46
C ASP A 262 -3.80 -11.33 3.18
N PHE A 263 -3.23 -11.17 1.99
CA PHE A 263 -3.83 -11.65 0.74
C PHE A 263 -4.08 -13.18 0.79
N GLU A 264 -3.07 -13.94 1.23
CA GLU A 264 -3.10 -15.42 1.30
C GLU A 264 -4.05 -15.96 2.38
N ARG A 265 -4.53 -15.11 3.29
CA ARG A 265 -5.51 -15.49 4.31
C ARG A 265 -6.94 -15.54 3.79
N ASN A 266 -7.21 -15.06 2.57
CA ASN A 266 -8.54 -15.10 2.00
C ASN A 266 -8.90 -16.52 1.54
N ASP A 267 -10.15 -16.93 1.79
CA ASP A 267 -10.70 -18.20 1.30
C ASP A 267 -11.45 -17.98 -0.02
N ALA A 268 -11.04 -18.67 -1.08
CA ALA A 268 -11.60 -18.50 -2.41
C ALA A 268 -13.11 -18.82 -2.48
N THR A 269 -13.60 -19.76 -1.68
CA THR A 269 -15.03 -20.14 -1.68
C THR A 269 -15.86 -19.05 -1.01
N GLN A 270 -15.36 -18.47 0.09
CA GLN A 270 -15.99 -17.34 0.75
C GLN A 270 -16.00 -16.10 -0.14
N LEU A 271 -14.90 -15.82 -0.84
CA LEU A 271 -14.82 -14.71 -1.79
C LEU A 271 -15.84 -14.85 -2.93
N ALA A 272 -15.99 -16.04 -3.50
CA ALA A 272 -16.95 -16.30 -4.55
C ALA A 272 -18.41 -16.10 -4.07
N ALA A 273 -18.71 -16.53 -2.84
CA ALA A 273 -20.03 -16.32 -2.23
C ALA A 273 -20.33 -14.83 -1.99
N GLU A 274 -19.36 -14.09 -1.44
CA GLU A 274 -19.47 -12.64 -1.24
C GLU A 274 -19.67 -11.90 -2.57
N HIS A 275 -18.91 -12.27 -3.60
CA HIS A 275 -19.03 -11.66 -4.92
C HIS A 275 -20.41 -11.93 -5.54
N ALA A 276 -20.95 -13.14 -5.42
CA ALA A 276 -22.28 -13.47 -5.90
C ALA A 276 -23.38 -12.67 -5.18
N GLU A 277 -23.26 -12.48 -3.86
CA GLU A 277 -24.16 -11.64 -3.07
C GLU A 277 -24.08 -10.17 -3.52
N ALA A 278 -22.87 -9.63 -3.69
CA ALA A 278 -22.67 -8.26 -4.16
C ALA A 278 -23.23 -8.03 -5.58
N GLN A 279 -23.12 -9.04 -6.47
CA GLN A 279 -23.73 -8.99 -7.80
C GLN A 279 -25.26 -9.00 -7.73
N TYR A 280 -25.83 -9.82 -6.85
CA TYR A 280 -27.27 -9.88 -6.65
C TYR A 280 -27.82 -8.54 -6.14
N ASP A 281 -27.14 -7.91 -5.18
CA ASP A 281 -27.54 -6.61 -4.65
C ASP A 281 -27.49 -5.52 -5.73
N LEU A 282 -26.45 -5.50 -6.58
CA LEU A 282 -26.32 -4.53 -7.67
C LEU A 282 -27.41 -4.65 -8.74
N ILE A 283 -27.97 -5.84 -8.95
CA ILE A 283 -29.05 -6.06 -9.92
C ILE A 283 -30.41 -5.66 -9.35
N ASN A 284 -30.58 -5.73 -8.03
CA ASN A 284 -31.86 -5.50 -7.35
C ASN A 284 -31.98 -4.14 -6.64
N SER A 285 -30.92 -3.32 -6.65
CA SER A 285 -30.90 -1.93 -6.17
C SER A 285 -31.35 -0.94 -7.23
#